data_AF-A0A7X0FDH0-F1
#
_entry.id   AF-A0A7X0FDH0-F1
#
_cell.length_a   1.000
_cell.length_b   1.000
_cell.length_c   1.000
_cell.angle_alpha   90.00
_cell.angle_beta   90.00
_cell.angle_gamma   90.00
#
_symmetry.space_group_name_H-M   'P 1'
#
loop_
_entity.id
_entity.type
_entity.pdbx_description
1 polymer ?
#
loop_
_entity_poly.entity_id
_entity_poly.type
_entity_poly.pdbx_seq_one_letter_code
_entity_poly.pdbx_strand_id
1 'polypeptide(L)' 'MDVVGKPFLERKGAGRALMKEVLTLVQIQHQGESVIASLGGFALEYSGGRLSKDSYRYNTVLMPSGRDDAIVVHM' A
#
# COMPACT_ATOMS: atom_id res chain seq x y z
N MET A 1 -5.72 7.61 10.86
CA MET A 1 -5.16 6.81 9.75
C MET A 1 -5.20 5.38 10.20
N ASP A 2 -5.72 4.48 9.37
CA ASP A 2 -5.69 3.06 9.66
C ASP A 2 -4.66 2.39 8.76
N VAL A 3 -3.85 1.49 9.33
CA VAL A 3 -2.90 0.67 8.60
C VAL A 3 -3.24 -0.77 8.90
N VAL A 4 -3.61 -1.53 7.86
CA VAL A 4 -4.07 -2.93 8.00
C VAL A 4 -5.14 -3.06 9.10
N GLY A 5 -6.15 -2.18 9.04
CA GLY A 5 -7.27 -2.15 10.00
C GLY A 5 -6.93 -1.65 11.42
N LYS A 6 -5.69 -1.23 11.69
CA LYS A 6 -5.29 -0.68 12.98
C LYS A 6 -5.25 0.84 12.97
N PRO A 7 -5.95 1.54 13.87
CA PRO A 7 -5.91 2.99 13.97
C PRO A 7 -4.59 3.50 14.57
N PHE A 8 -4.08 4.57 14.00
CA PHE A 8 -2.92 5.33 14.47
C PHE A 8 -3.27 6.82 14.61
N LEU A 9 -2.96 7.38 15.78
CA LEU A 9 -3.12 8.80 16.09
C LEU A 9 -1.93 9.65 15.62
N GLU A 10 -0.74 9.05 15.54
CA GLU A 10 0.49 9.73 15.17
C GLU A 10 1.04 9.23 13.82
N ARG A 11 1.55 10.17 13.01
CA ARG A 11 2.09 9.88 11.68
C ARG A 11 3.29 8.94 11.71
N LYS A 12 4.15 9.08 12.73
CA LYS A 12 5.40 8.29 12.84
C LYS A 12 5.10 6.80 13.06
N GLY A 13 4.19 6.49 13.98
CA GLY A 13 3.74 5.12 14.23
C GLY A 13 3.05 4.51 13.01
N ALA A 14 2.16 5.27 12.38
CA ALA A 14 1.45 4.83 11.19
C ALA A 14 2.39 4.56 10.00
N GLY A 15 3.34 5.48 9.75
CA GLY A 15 4.34 5.33 8.70
C GLY A 15 5.23 4.11 8.90
N ARG A 16 5.66 3.84 10.14
CA ARG A 16 6.44 2.62 10.44
C ARG A 16 5.64 1.35 10.19
N ALA A 17 4.38 1.30 10.62
CA ALA A 17 3.50 0.16 10.38
C ALA A 17 3.30 -0.07 8.88
N LEU A 18 3.09 1.03 8.13
CA LEU A 18 2.88 0.98 6.69
C LEU A 18 4.14 0.46 5.95
N MET A 19 5.32 0.98 6.28
CA MET A 19 6.57 0.49 5.70
C MET A 19 6.82 -0.99 5.99
N LYS A 20 6.48 -1.45 7.20
CA LYS A 20 6.61 -2.86 7.56
C LYS A 20 5.69 -3.73 6.70
N GLU A 21 4.46 -3.30 6.47
CA GLU A 21 3.50 -4.02 5.63
C GLU A 21 3.99 -4.09 4.17
N VAL A 22 4.39 -2.96 3.59
CA VAL A 22 4.93 -2.92 2.22
C VAL A 22 6.12 -3.86 2.07
N LEU A 23 7.10 -3.80 2.98
CA LEU A 23 8.25 -4.69 2.94
C LEU A 23 7.86 -6.16 3.07
N THR A 24 6.86 -6.47 3.89
CA THR A 24 6.36 -7.83 4.07
C THR A 24 5.77 -8.35 2.77
N LEU A 25 4.89 -7.58 2.12
CA LEU A 25 4.27 -7.94 0.84
C LEU A 25 5.29 -8.10 -0.29
N VAL A 26 6.33 -7.25 -0.32
CA VAL A 26 7.42 -7.34 -1.29
C VAL A 26 8.26 -8.59 -1.05
N GLN A 27 8.62 -8.89 0.20
CA GLN A 27 9.44 -10.05 0.55
C GLN A 27 8.77 -11.38 0.18
N ILE A 28 7.45 -11.47 0.37
CA ILE A 28 6.68 -12.67 -0.01
C ILE A 28 6.24 -12.67 -1.48
N GLN A 29 6.60 -11.64 -2.27
CA GLN A 29 6.16 -11.45 -3.65
C GLN A 29 4.64 -11.57 -3.81
N HIS A 30 3.87 -10.94 -2.91
CA HIS A 30 2.41 -10.97 -2.93
C HIS A 30 1.89 -10.46 -4.27
N GLN A 31 1.06 -11.25 -4.96
CA GLN A 31 0.51 -10.87 -6.26
C GLN A 31 -0.90 -10.27 -6.14
N GLY A 32 -1.23 -9.36 -7.04
CA GLY A 32 -2.52 -8.68 -7.06
C GLY A 32 -2.57 -7.46 -6.15
N GLU A 33 -3.79 -6.97 -5.96
CA GLU A 33 -4.10 -5.72 -5.28
C GLU A 33 -4.47 -5.95 -3.80
N SER A 34 -4.05 -5.04 -2.93
CA SER A 34 -4.38 -5.07 -1.50
C SER A 34 -4.45 -3.66 -0.92
N VAL A 35 -5.54 -3.33 -0.24
CA VAL A 35 -5.65 -2.06 0.50
C VAL A 35 -4.90 -2.19 1.83
N ILE A 36 -3.80 -1.47 1.97
CA ILE A 36 -2.89 -1.58 3.12
C ILE A 36 -3.05 -0.42 4.12
N ALA A 37 -3.67 0.68 3.72
CA ALA A 37 -4.01 1.78 4.63
C ALA A 37 -5.21 2.61 4.16
N SER A 38 -5.84 3.30 5.11
CA SER A 38 -6.85 4.33 4.85
C SER A 38 -6.43 5.67 5.45
N LEU A 39 -6.62 6.72 4.65
CA LEU A 39 -6.13 8.07 4.90
C LEU A 39 -7.22 9.07 4.56
N GLY A 40 -8.09 9.42 5.51
CA GLY A 40 -9.00 10.57 5.39
C GLY A 40 -9.76 10.66 4.06
N GLY A 41 -10.34 9.56 3.59
CA GLY A 41 -11.06 9.49 2.31
C GLY A 41 -10.25 8.90 1.14
N PHE A 42 -9.01 8.51 1.37
CA PHE A 42 -8.18 7.77 0.41
C PHE A 42 -7.92 6.35 0.89
N ALA A 43 -7.89 5.40 -0.05
CA ALA A 43 -7.33 4.08 0.15
C ALA A 43 -5.90 4.07 -0.41
N LEU A 44 -4.95 3.55 0.34
CA LEU A 44 -3.62 3.24 -0.17
C LEU A 44 -3.59 1.77 -0.58
N GLU A 45 -3.49 1.55 -1.87
CA GLU A 45 -3.48 0.23 -2.47
C GLU A 45 -2.07 -0.17 -2.88
N TYR A 46 -1.71 -1.39 -2.57
CA TYR A 46 -0.52 -2.08 -3.03
C TYR A 46 -0.90 -2.96 -4.21
N SER A 47 -0.15 -2.89 -5.31
CA SER A 47 -0.30 -3.81 -6.45
C SER A 47 1.02 -4.51 -6.73
N GLY A 48 1.00 -5.83 -6.63
CA GLY A 48 2.16 -6.70 -6.86
C GLY A 48 2.04 -7.51 -8.14
N GLY A 49 3.09 -7.52 -8.95
CA GLY A 49 3.10 -8.19 -10.25
C GLY A 49 4.42 -8.90 -10.53
N ARG A 50 4.32 -10.13 -11.03
CA ARG A 50 5.47 -10.87 -11.54
C ARG A 50 5.70 -10.51 -13.01
N LEU A 51 6.85 -9.91 -13.31
CA LEU A 51 7.24 -9.54 -14.70
C LEU A 51 7.88 -10.72 -15.43
N SER A 52 8.59 -11.58 -14.70
CA SER A 52 9.23 -12.79 -15.23
C SER A 52 9.46 -13.79 -14.10
N LYS A 53 10.08 -14.94 -14.40
CA LYS A 53 10.37 -15.99 -13.40
C LYS A 53 11.15 -15.46 -12.18
N ASP A 54 12.00 -14.46 -12.38
CA ASP A 54 12.92 -13.92 -11.37
C ASP A 54 12.71 -12.41 -11.08
N SER A 55 11.67 -11.79 -11.67
CA SER A 55 11.40 -10.36 -11.52
C SER A 55 10.06 -10.11 -10.86
N TYR A 56 10.10 -9.32 -9.78
CA TYR A 56 8.95 -8.83 -9.05
C TYR A 56 8.91 -7.30 -9.11
N ARG A 57 7.74 -6.73 -9.39
CA ARG A 57 7.48 -5.29 -9.30
C ARG A 57 6.28 -5.07 -8.40
N TYR A 58 6.32 -3.96 -7.69
CA TYR A 58 5.16 -3.45 -6.98
C TYR A 58 4.99 -1.95 -7.26
N ASN A 59 3.78 -1.48 -7.10
CA ASN A 59 3.45 -0.07 -7.02
C ASN A 59 2.55 0.16 -5.81
N THR A 60 2.57 1.38 -5.27
CA THR A 60 1.57 1.86 -4.31
C THR A 60 0.84 3.05 -4.88
N VAL A 61 -0.49 3.05 -4.78
CA VAL A 61 -1.34 4.13 -5.31
C VAL A 61 -2.30 4.64 -4.23
N LEU A 62 -2.49 5.95 -4.17
CA LEU A 62 -3.56 6.57 -3.41
C LEU A 62 -4.79 6.68 -4.30
N MET A 63 -5.84 5.97 -3.93
CA MET A 63 -7.14 6.00 -4.58
C MET A 63 -8.10 6.91 -3.80
N PRO A 64 -8.60 8.01 -4.39
CA PRO A 64 -9.66 8.79 -3.77
C PRO A 64 -10.96 7.98 -3.69
N SER A 65 -11.71 8.15 -2.61
CA SER A 65 -13.06 7.59 -2.53
C SER A 65 -14.00 8.24 -3.56
N GLY A 66 -14.53 7.44 -4.49
CA GLY A 66 -15.52 7.89 -5.47
C GLY A 66 -14.94 8.60 -6.70
N ARG A 67 -13.64 8.44 -6.97
CA ARG A 67 -13.03 8.89 -8.22
C ARG A 67 -12.03 7.86 -8.75
N ASP A 68 -11.76 7.93 -10.05
CA ASP A 68 -10.86 7.02 -10.76
C ASP A 68 -9.47 7.63 -11.00
N ASP A 69 -9.19 8.83 -10.46
CA ASP A 69 -7.90 9.52 -10.59
C ASP A 69 -6.90 9.09 -9.51
N ALA A 70 -6.16 8.02 -9.79
CA ALA A 70 -5.14 7.48 -8.89
C ALA A 70 -3.84 8.30 -8.87
N ILE A 71 -3.23 8.42 -7.70
CA ILE A 71 -1.90 9.03 -7.52
C ILE A 71 -0.89 7.94 -7.18
N VAL A 72 0.15 7.78 -8.01
CA VAL A 72 1.25 6.86 -7.71
C VAL A 72 2.13 7.45 -6.60
N VAL A 73 2.36 6.66 -5.56
CA VAL A 73 3.25 7.01 -4.45
C VAL A 73 4.54 6.22 -4.59
N HIS A 74 5.66 6.93 -4.61
CA HIS A 74 7.00 6.34 -4.55
C HIS A 74 7.44 6.28 -3.08
N MET A 75 7.62 5.06 -2.56
CA MET A 75 8.02 4.76 -1.18
C MET A 75 9.43 4.17 -1.15
#